data_AF-A0A414ZM66-F1
#
_entry.id   AF-A0A414ZM66-F1
#
_cell.length_a   1.000
_cell.length_b   1.000
_cell.length_c   1.000
_cell.angle_alpha   90.00
_cell.angle_beta   90.00
_cell.angle_gamma   90.00
#
_symmetry.space_group_name_H-M   'P 1'
#
loop_
_entity.id
_entity.type
_entity.pdbx_description
1 polymer ?
#
loop_
_entity_poly.entity_id
_entity_poly.type
_entity_poly.pdbx_seq_one_letter_code
_entity_poly.pdbx_strand_id
1 'polypeptide(L)'
;MLQDEGGIYIFELRKNPGLKANVISMYKSHFQREGFFRPRIAENVTISGKLKEHTVDIYFEFIQMNNLERTVIKVIEGTKVTENDMWEFANVLKDLHFFAKGIIYYDDRVSSGAKKVAELTNIDLKKFDLLDEVRKSALSAVKVMLPDEEIIGDPFWTVMETEQDSDKNTGNYEMVNDSILLFLSKKQAINYCSKIKKSAKVFGISQNHLKVLVSLQEKSIFPDFSIAIPEFEQLQENSILCYTIPHKSLKKFYLRGDNNE
;
A
#
# COMPACT_ATOMS: atom_id res chain seq x y z
N MET A 1 16.15 -39.52 5.08
CA MET A 1 15.31 -39.04 6.21
C MET A 1 16.23 -38.18 7.06
N LEU A 2 15.81 -36.95 7.40
CA LEU A 2 16.62 -35.76 7.78
C LEU A 2 17.36 -35.12 6.59
N GLN A 3 17.48 -33.81 6.44
CA GLN A 3 16.72 -32.61 6.83
C GLN A 3 17.37 -31.45 6.04
N ASP A 4 16.62 -30.36 5.85
CA ASP A 4 16.96 -29.10 5.18
C ASP A 4 18.40 -28.60 5.31
N GLU A 5 18.89 -27.88 4.28
CA GLU A 5 19.45 -26.54 4.45
C GLU A 5 19.26 -25.66 3.19
N GLY A 6 18.54 -24.53 3.37
CA GLY A 6 19.11 -23.24 2.98
C GLY A 6 19.11 -22.84 1.50
N GLY A 7 18.00 -23.01 0.79
CA GLY A 7 17.79 -22.33 -0.49
C GLY A 7 17.42 -20.87 -0.29
N ILE A 8 18.40 -19.97 -0.20
CA ILE A 8 18.18 -18.53 -0.41
C ILE A 8 17.55 -18.38 -1.80
N TYR A 9 16.27 -18.03 -1.85
CA TYR A 9 15.60 -17.63 -3.08
C TYR A 9 16.28 -16.34 -3.56
N ILE A 10 17.35 -16.50 -4.33
CA ILE A 10 17.85 -15.47 -5.22
C ILE A 10 16.63 -15.05 -6.04
N PHE A 11 16.21 -13.80 -5.88
CA PHE A 11 15.35 -13.16 -6.87
C PHE A 11 16.09 -13.29 -8.19
N GLU A 12 15.78 -14.31 -8.99
CA GLU A 12 16.06 -14.26 -10.41
C GLU A 12 15.49 -12.93 -10.86
N LEU A 13 16.37 -12.02 -11.28
CA LEU A 13 15.99 -10.80 -11.98
C LEU A 13 15.29 -11.24 -13.25
N ARG A 14 13.99 -11.53 -13.11
CA ARG A 14 13.09 -11.72 -14.24
C ARG A 14 13.31 -10.49 -15.11
N LYS A 15 13.70 -10.73 -16.35
CA LYS A 15 13.83 -9.71 -17.38
C LYS A 15 12.65 -8.75 -17.24
N ASN A 16 12.93 -7.43 -17.19
CA ASN A 16 11.90 -6.40 -17.02
C ASN A 16 10.72 -6.73 -17.96
N PRO A 17 9.51 -7.00 -17.42
CA PRO A 17 8.40 -7.52 -18.20
C PRO A 17 7.79 -6.49 -19.16
N GLY A 18 8.35 -5.27 -19.19
CA GLY A 18 7.95 -4.18 -20.05
C GLY A 18 7.08 -3.16 -19.33
N LEU A 19 7.01 -1.95 -19.89
CA LEU A 19 6.31 -0.81 -19.30
C LEU A 19 4.85 -1.13 -18.96
N LYS A 20 4.12 -1.78 -19.89
CA LYS A 20 2.71 -2.14 -19.67
C LYS A 20 2.53 -3.04 -18.45
N ALA A 21 3.33 -4.11 -18.35
CA ALA A 21 3.27 -5.04 -17.23
C ALA A 21 3.60 -4.36 -15.90
N ASN A 22 4.57 -3.45 -15.90
CA ASN A 22 4.93 -2.69 -14.70
C ASN A 22 3.81 -1.74 -14.25
N VAL A 23 3.18 -1.03 -15.18
CA VAL A 23 2.03 -0.15 -14.88
C VAL A 23 0.87 -0.97 -14.29
N ILE A 24 0.57 -2.14 -14.86
CA ILE A 24 -0.47 -3.05 -14.35
C ILE A 24 -0.13 -3.52 -12.94
N SER A 25 1.11 -3.94 -12.71
CA SER A 25 1.58 -4.39 -11.39
C SER A 25 1.44 -3.28 -10.34
N MET A 26 1.80 -2.06 -10.70
CA MET A 26 1.64 -0.87 -9.85
C MET A 26 0.17 -0.65 -9.47
N TYR A 27 -0.76 -0.68 -10.43
CA TYR A 27 -2.18 -0.50 -10.14
C TYR A 27 -2.78 -1.65 -9.34
N LYS A 28 -2.37 -2.91 -9.60
CA LYS A 28 -2.79 -4.07 -8.79
C LYS A 28 -2.37 -3.90 -7.33
N SER A 29 -1.11 -3.52 -7.09
CA SER A 29 -0.60 -3.24 -5.75
C SER A 29 -1.35 -2.08 -5.08
N HIS A 30 -1.60 -1.00 -5.82
CA HIS A 30 -2.34 0.16 -5.31
C HIS A 30 -3.78 -0.22 -4.93
N PHE A 31 -4.51 -0.94 -5.79
CA PHE A 31 -5.89 -1.32 -5.52
C PHE A 31 -6.04 -2.25 -4.33
N GLN A 32 -5.09 -3.17 -4.14
CA GLN A 32 -5.05 -4.04 -2.97
C GLN A 32 -4.80 -3.25 -1.67
N ARG A 33 -3.92 -2.24 -1.72
CA ARG A 33 -3.54 -1.45 -0.54
C ARG A 33 -4.65 -0.50 -0.10
N GLU A 34 -5.25 0.23 -1.04
CA GLU A 34 -6.26 1.26 -0.72
C GLU A 34 -7.67 0.69 -0.50
N GLY A 35 -7.89 -0.61 -0.76
CA GLY A 35 -9.17 -1.26 -0.49
C GLY A 35 -10.33 -0.75 -1.34
N PHE A 36 -10.08 -0.44 -2.63
CA PHE A 36 -11.12 0.03 -3.54
C PHE A 36 -12.31 -0.94 -3.62
N PHE A 37 -13.52 -0.41 -3.80
CA PHE A 37 -14.72 -1.22 -3.93
C PHE A 37 -14.88 -1.72 -5.37
N ARG A 38 -14.95 -3.05 -5.54
CA ARG A 38 -15.11 -3.76 -6.83
C ARG A 38 -14.15 -3.28 -7.94
N PRO A 39 -12.82 -3.27 -7.71
CA PRO A 39 -11.87 -2.89 -8.74
C PRO A 39 -11.79 -3.97 -9.82
N ARG A 40 -11.75 -3.55 -11.08
CA ARG A 40 -11.45 -4.42 -12.23
C ARG A 40 -10.34 -3.79 -13.04
N ILE A 41 -9.31 -4.57 -13.38
CA ILE A 41 -8.24 -4.20 -14.32
C ILE A 41 -8.28 -5.23 -15.45
N ALA A 42 -8.23 -4.76 -16.69
CA ALA A 42 -8.21 -5.59 -17.88
C ALA A 42 -7.20 -5.05 -18.89
N GLU A 43 -6.62 -5.95 -19.68
CA GLU A 43 -5.50 -5.68 -20.58
C GLU A 43 -5.93 -5.93 -22.03
N ASN A 44 -5.44 -5.10 -22.96
CA ASN A 44 -5.74 -5.20 -24.40
C ASN A 44 -7.24 -5.38 -24.69
N VAL A 45 -8.07 -4.58 -24.02
CA VAL A 45 -9.53 -4.72 -24.10
C VAL A 45 -10.03 -4.05 -25.36
N THR A 46 -10.85 -4.76 -26.13
CA THR A 46 -11.63 -4.17 -27.20
C THR A 46 -12.91 -3.54 -26.62
N ILE A 47 -13.09 -2.25 -26.86
CA ILE A 47 -14.24 -1.47 -26.41
C ILE A 47 -14.95 -0.92 -27.64
N SER A 48 -16.25 -1.18 -27.77
CA SER A 48 -17.07 -0.55 -28.80
C SER A 48 -17.22 0.93 -28.50
N GLY A 49 -16.75 1.77 -29.43
CA GLY A 49 -17.05 3.20 -29.48
C GLY A 49 -18.30 3.48 -30.31
N LYS A 50 -18.64 4.77 -30.43
CA LYS A 50 -19.78 5.26 -31.20
C LYS A 50 -19.57 5.06 -32.71
N LEU A 51 -18.33 5.14 -33.17
CA LEU A 51 -17.97 5.03 -34.58
C LEU A 51 -17.27 3.71 -34.92
N LYS A 52 -16.41 3.20 -34.03
CA LYS A 52 -15.68 1.95 -34.26
C LYS A 52 -15.28 1.27 -32.95
N GLU A 53 -14.79 0.05 -33.07
CA GLU A 53 -14.10 -0.63 -31.96
C GLU A 53 -12.69 -0.07 -31.76
N HIS A 54 -12.29 0.05 -30.49
CA HIS A 54 -10.95 0.46 -30.09
C HIS A 54 -10.34 -0.60 -29.19
N THR A 55 -9.10 -0.98 -29.46
CA THR A 55 -8.32 -1.78 -28.51
C THR A 55 -7.51 -0.85 -27.64
N VAL A 56 -7.65 -0.96 -26.32
CA VAL A 56 -6.94 -0.13 -25.34
C VAL A 56 -5.97 -0.98 -24.54
N ASP A 57 -4.78 -0.44 -24.22
CA ASP A 57 -3.72 -1.21 -23.58
C ASP A 57 -4.12 -1.69 -22.19
N ILE A 58 -4.66 -0.77 -21.37
CA ILE A 58 -5.17 -1.09 -20.03
C ILE A 58 -6.47 -0.32 -19.81
N TYR A 59 -7.46 -1.03 -19.31
CA TYR A 59 -8.70 -0.48 -18.80
C TYR A 59 -8.81 -0.84 -17.33
N PHE A 60 -9.19 0.12 -16.48
CA PHE A 60 -9.65 -0.21 -15.15
C PHE A 60 -10.89 0.57 -14.75
N GLU A 61 -11.63 -0.01 -13.82
CA GLU A 61 -12.76 0.64 -13.18
C GLU A 61 -12.84 0.27 -11.70
N PHE A 62 -13.43 1.15 -10.90
CA PHE A 62 -13.74 0.91 -9.50
C PHE A 62 -14.92 1.80 -9.08
N ILE A 63 -15.52 1.50 -7.93
CA ILE A 63 -16.60 2.33 -7.38
C ILE A 63 -16.04 3.19 -6.25
N GLN A 64 -16.29 4.50 -6.32
CA GLN A 64 -15.97 5.45 -5.26
C GLN A 64 -17.15 6.41 -5.08
N MET A 65 -17.61 6.59 -3.83
CA MET A 65 -18.79 7.42 -3.52
C MET A 65 -20.02 7.09 -4.39
N ASN A 66 -20.25 5.79 -4.63
CA ASN A 66 -21.31 5.26 -5.50
C ASN A 66 -21.22 5.65 -7.00
N ASN A 67 -20.09 6.20 -7.44
CA ASN A 67 -19.79 6.48 -8.84
C ASN A 67 -18.86 5.41 -9.41
N LEU A 68 -19.17 4.95 -10.63
CA LEU A 68 -18.29 4.05 -11.38
C LEU A 68 -17.21 4.86 -12.09
N GLU A 69 -16.03 4.90 -11.49
CA GLU A 69 -14.84 5.53 -12.04
C GLU A 69 -14.22 4.62 -13.10
N ARG A 70 -13.90 5.19 -14.26
CA ARG A 70 -13.31 4.45 -15.40
C ARG A 70 -12.06 5.16 -15.88
N THR A 71 -11.00 4.39 -16.10
CA THR A 71 -9.76 4.91 -16.68
C THR A 71 -9.34 4.03 -17.85
N VAL A 72 -8.95 4.70 -18.92
CA VAL A 72 -8.32 4.09 -20.09
C VAL A 72 -6.88 4.57 -20.13
N ILE A 73 -5.96 3.63 -20.33
CA ILE A 73 -4.53 3.90 -20.38
C ILE A 73 -3.97 3.44 -21.72
N LYS A 74 -3.15 4.29 -22.32
CA LYS A 74 -2.25 3.95 -23.43
C LYS A 74 -0.80 3.91 -22.93
N VAL A 75 -0.02 2.96 -23.43
CA VAL A 75 1.38 2.75 -23.06
C VAL A 75 2.25 2.98 -24.29
N ILE A 76 3.25 3.85 -24.15
CA ILE A 76 4.23 4.14 -25.21
C ILE A 76 5.61 3.81 -24.67
N GLU A 77 6.12 2.66 -25.09
CA GLU A 77 7.37 2.08 -24.59
C GLU A 77 8.53 2.30 -25.57
N GLY A 78 9.69 2.70 -25.03
CA GLY A 78 10.97 2.82 -25.75
C GLY A 78 11.01 3.90 -26.83
N THR A 79 9.97 4.72 -26.96
CA THR A 79 9.83 5.71 -28.02
C THR A 79 9.31 7.04 -27.50
N LYS A 80 9.63 8.11 -28.24
CA LYS A 80 9.18 9.45 -27.90
C LYS A 80 7.68 9.60 -28.16
N VAL A 81 6.93 10.04 -27.15
CA VAL A 81 5.53 10.42 -27.30
C VAL A 81 5.39 11.65 -28.21
N THR A 82 4.57 11.53 -29.24
CA THR A 82 4.33 12.55 -30.26
C THR A 82 2.95 13.18 -30.15
N GLU A 83 2.73 14.27 -30.89
CA GLU A 83 1.41 14.91 -30.99
C GLU A 83 0.36 13.97 -31.59
N ASN A 84 0.76 13.14 -32.56
CA ASN A 84 -0.13 12.17 -33.19
C ASN A 84 -0.61 11.12 -32.20
N ASP A 85 0.28 10.62 -31.34
CA ASP A 85 -0.09 9.64 -30.30
C ASP A 85 -1.16 10.21 -29.37
N MET A 86 -1.03 11.48 -29.00
CA MET A 86 -1.97 12.21 -28.16
C MET A 86 -3.32 12.42 -28.85
N TRP A 87 -3.32 12.87 -30.10
CA TRP A 87 -4.55 13.09 -30.86
C TRP A 87 -5.30 11.79 -31.15
N GLU A 88 -4.58 10.73 -31.50
CA GLU A 88 -5.16 9.40 -31.68
C GLU A 88 -5.85 8.95 -30.39
N PHE A 89 -5.17 9.06 -29.25
CA PHE A 89 -5.73 8.63 -27.97
C PHE A 89 -6.90 9.51 -27.52
N ALA A 90 -6.84 10.83 -27.75
CA ALA A 90 -7.95 11.73 -27.49
C ALA A 90 -9.19 11.38 -28.31
N ASN A 91 -9.00 10.95 -29.58
CA ASN A 91 -10.10 10.51 -30.43
C ASN A 91 -10.71 9.20 -29.93
N VAL A 92 -9.89 8.25 -29.45
CA VAL A 92 -10.39 7.03 -28.78
C VAL A 92 -11.30 7.42 -27.62
N LEU A 93 -10.83 8.27 -26.70
CA LEU A 93 -11.61 8.68 -25.52
C LEU A 93 -12.92 9.39 -25.88
N LYS A 94 -12.91 10.26 -26.90
CA LYS A 94 -14.12 10.96 -27.38
C LYS A 94 -15.15 10.01 -27.99
N ASP A 95 -14.68 8.94 -28.64
CA ASP A 95 -15.54 7.96 -29.29
C ASP A 95 -16.21 6.99 -28.30
N LEU A 96 -15.72 6.90 -27.05
CA LEU A 96 -16.34 6.03 -26.04
C LEU A 96 -17.77 6.45 -25.70
N HIS A 97 -18.63 5.47 -25.40
CA HIS A 97 -20.00 5.68 -24.92
C HIS A 97 -20.08 6.17 -23.46
N PHE A 98 -18.95 6.27 -22.78
CA PHE A 98 -18.84 6.72 -21.40
C PHE A 98 -17.66 7.68 -21.26
N PHE A 99 -17.70 8.52 -20.23
CA PHE A 99 -16.55 9.33 -19.85
C PHE A 99 -15.54 8.46 -19.12
N ALA A 100 -14.29 8.51 -19.58
CA ALA A 100 -13.17 7.85 -18.94
C ALA A 100 -12.04 8.85 -18.73
N LYS A 101 -11.34 8.70 -17.62
CA LYS A 101 -10.06 9.37 -17.44
C LYS A 101 -9.05 8.77 -18.42
N GLY A 102 -8.38 9.63 -19.18
CA GLY A 102 -7.32 9.24 -20.11
C GLY A 102 -5.95 9.40 -19.48
N ILE A 103 -5.10 8.37 -19.57
CA ILE A 103 -3.70 8.44 -19.13
C ILE A 103 -2.79 7.84 -20.21
N ILE A 104 -1.67 8.51 -20.49
CA ILE A 104 -0.57 7.93 -21.25
C ILE A 104 0.62 7.71 -20.32
N TYR A 105 1.07 6.46 -20.21
CA TYR A 105 2.35 6.13 -19.59
C TYR A 105 3.45 6.00 -20.65
N TYR A 106 4.62 6.56 -20.36
CA TYR A 106 5.79 6.50 -21.22
C TYR A 106 7.08 6.38 -20.41
N ASP A 107 8.16 5.87 -21.00
CA ASP A 107 9.46 5.69 -20.33
C ASP A 107 10.60 6.52 -20.95
N ASP A 108 10.49 6.96 -22.21
CA ASP A 108 11.47 7.84 -22.87
C ASP A 108 11.15 9.34 -22.68
N ARG A 109 10.82 10.04 -23.77
CA ARG A 109 10.68 11.49 -23.87
C ARG A 109 9.33 11.87 -24.46
N VAL A 110 8.90 13.11 -24.25
CA VAL A 110 7.66 13.67 -24.80
C VAL A 110 7.99 14.89 -25.65
N SER A 111 7.37 15.02 -26.82
CA SER A 111 7.49 16.23 -27.64
C SER A 111 6.84 17.43 -26.95
N SER A 112 7.30 18.64 -27.27
CA SER A 112 6.68 19.86 -26.74
C SER A 112 5.22 20.00 -27.17
N GLY A 113 4.86 19.62 -28.39
CA GLY A 113 3.46 19.64 -28.82
C GLY A 113 2.61 18.56 -28.17
N ALA A 114 3.15 17.36 -27.89
CA ALA A 114 2.41 16.34 -27.16
C ALA A 114 1.99 16.82 -25.76
N LYS A 115 2.86 17.58 -25.07
CA LYS A 115 2.50 18.23 -23.79
C LYS A 115 1.34 19.22 -23.94
N LYS A 116 1.38 20.07 -24.99
CA LYS A 116 0.29 21.01 -25.27
C LYS A 116 -1.02 20.29 -25.57
N VAL A 117 -0.98 19.21 -26.36
CA VAL A 117 -2.18 18.42 -26.66
C VAL A 117 -2.73 17.76 -25.39
N ALA A 118 -1.86 17.25 -24.50
CA ALA A 118 -2.28 16.67 -23.23
C ALA A 118 -3.05 17.65 -22.35
N GLU A 119 -2.54 18.89 -22.20
CA GLU A 119 -3.22 19.97 -21.48
C GLU A 119 -4.57 20.32 -22.12
N LEU A 120 -4.63 20.45 -23.46
CA LEU A 120 -5.85 20.78 -24.20
C LEU A 120 -6.92 19.67 -24.14
N THR A 121 -6.50 18.42 -24.02
CA THR A 121 -7.40 17.24 -24.06
C THR A 121 -7.68 16.65 -22.67
N ASN A 122 -7.08 17.21 -21.63
CA ASN A 122 -7.15 16.72 -20.25
C ASN A 122 -6.74 15.23 -20.12
N ILE A 123 -5.69 14.85 -20.85
CA ILE A 123 -5.08 13.52 -20.78
C ILE A 123 -3.84 13.61 -19.90
N ASP A 124 -3.76 12.77 -18.87
CA ASP A 124 -2.59 12.75 -17.99
C ASP A 124 -1.40 12.12 -18.72
N LEU A 125 -0.27 12.83 -18.77
CA LEU A 125 1.02 12.30 -19.21
C LEU A 125 1.86 11.90 -18.00
N LYS A 126 2.20 10.61 -17.90
CA LYS A 126 2.97 10.08 -16.77
C LYS A 126 4.23 9.37 -17.25
N LYS A 127 5.39 9.94 -16.90
CA LYS A 127 6.65 9.21 -17.05
C LYS A 127 6.69 8.08 -16.03
N PHE A 128 7.01 6.88 -16.47
CA PHE A 128 7.19 5.72 -15.61
C PHE A 128 8.68 5.45 -15.45
N ASP A 129 9.13 5.44 -14.21
CA ASP A 129 10.47 4.98 -13.83
C ASP A 129 10.28 3.82 -12.85
N LEU A 130 10.71 2.63 -13.24
CA LEU A 130 10.51 1.42 -12.44
C LEU A 130 11.18 1.52 -11.08
N LEU A 131 12.39 2.08 -11.01
CA LEU A 131 13.11 2.20 -9.74
C LEU A 131 12.44 3.22 -8.82
N ASP A 132 11.97 4.32 -9.38
CA ASP A 132 11.23 5.33 -8.63
C ASP A 132 9.89 4.78 -8.09
N GLU A 133 9.14 4.02 -8.90
CA GLU A 133 7.88 3.41 -8.46
C GLU A 133 8.09 2.30 -7.43
N VAL A 134 9.12 1.48 -7.58
CA VAL A 134 9.51 0.49 -6.56
C VAL A 134 9.89 1.20 -5.26
N ARG A 135 10.67 2.29 -5.33
CA ARG A 135 11.04 3.09 -4.16
C ARG A 135 9.82 3.69 -3.48
N LYS A 136 8.89 4.30 -4.23
CA LYS A 136 7.64 4.85 -3.68
C LYS A 136 6.79 3.77 -3.01
N SER A 137 6.67 2.61 -3.65
CA SER A 137 5.94 1.48 -3.09
C SER A 137 6.58 0.99 -1.79
N ALA A 138 7.90 0.84 -1.75
CA ALA A 138 8.64 0.46 -0.55
C ALA A 138 8.50 1.51 0.57
N LEU A 139 8.65 2.80 0.26
CA LEU A 139 8.44 3.88 1.22
C LEU A 139 7.01 3.90 1.76
N SER A 140 6.01 3.65 0.90
CA SER A 140 4.62 3.53 1.33
C SER A 140 4.42 2.33 2.24
N ALA A 141 5.02 1.18 1.95
CA ALA A 141 4.96 0.01 2.81
C ALA A 141 5.61 0.28 4.18
N VAL A 142 6.77 0.96 4.19
CA VAL A 142 7.47 1.37 5.41
C VAL A 142 6.62 2.35 6.23
N LYS A 143 5.99 3.35 5.61
CA LYS A 143 5.06 4.26 6.32
C LYS A 143 3.91 3.52 7.01
N VAL A 144 3.38 2.47 6.38
CA VAL A 144 2.33 1.64 6.99
C VAL A 144 2.88 0.76 8.13
N MET A 145 4.19 0.54 8.21
CA MET A 145 4.83 -0.13 9.36
C MET A 145 5.28 0.85 10.45
N LEU A 146 5.60 2.10 10.09
CA LEU A 146 6.15 3.12 10.98
C LEU A 146 5.13 4.21 11.24
N PRO A 147 4.20 4.03 12.19
CA PRO A 147 3.30 5.10 12.59
C PRO A 147 4.08 6.32 13.07
N ASP A 148 3.59 7.51 12.72
CA ASP A 148 3.99 8.77 13.32
C ASP A 148 3.11 9.12 14.54
N GLU A 149 3.42 10.22 15.22
CA GLU A 149 2.74 10.66 16.44
C GLU A 149 1.29 11.13 16.21
N GLU A 150 0.91 11.47 14.97
CA GLU A 150 -0.42 11.95 14.61
C GLU A 150 -1.43 10.81 14.43
N ILE A 151 -0.94 9.58 14.25
CA ILE A 151 -1.78 8.41 14.07
C ILE A 151 -2.55 8.07 15.35
N ILE A 152 -3.87 8.05 15.23
CA ILE A 152 -4.78 7.60 16.29
C ILE A 152 -4.82 6.07 16.30
N GLY A 153 -4.57 5.47 17.47
CA GLY A 153 -4.69 4.02 17.67
C GLY A 153 -6.13 3.54 17.54
N ASP A 154 -6.34 2.52 16.70
CA ASP A 154 -7.65 1.93 16.43
C ASP A 154 -7.52 0.40 16.29
N PRO A 155 -7.61 -0.38 17.40
CA PRO A 155 -7.75 0.07 18.78
C PRO A 155 -6.42 0.19 19.55
N PHE A 156 -5.31 -0.21 18.94
CA PHE A 156 -4.06 -0.44 19.69
C PHE A 156 -3.13 0.77 19.70
N TRP A 157 -2.37 0.86 20.78
CA TRP A 157 -1.19 1.70 20.95
C TRP A 157 0.01 0.78 21.19
N THR A 158 1.18 1.20 20.74
CA THR A 158 2.43 0.48 20.96
C THR A 158 3.50 1.44 21.46
N VAL A 159 4.53 0.91 22.10
CA VAL A 159 5.76 1.65 22.41
C VAL A 159 6.80 1.28 21.36
N MET A 160 7.47 2.28 20.78
CA MET A 160 8.53 2.07 19.79
C MET A 160 9.73 2.95 20.13
N GLU A 161 10.92 2.45 19.83
CA GLU A 161 12.17 3.17 20.03
C GLU A 161 12.28 4.36 19.06
N THR A 162 12.77 5.48 19.59
CA THR A 162 12.98 6.71 18.84
C THR A 162 14.45 7.11 18.80
N GLU A 163 14.88 7.74 17.71
CA GLU A 163 16.19 8.39 17.65
C GLU A 163 16.31 9.45 18.75
N GLN A 164 17.46 9.50 19.43
CA GLN A 164 17.67 10.39 20.59
C GLN A 164 17.55 11.88 20.22
N ASP A 165 17.90 12.26 18.99
CA ASP A 165 18.01 13.66 18.56
C ASP A 165 16.79 14.17 17.78
N SER A 166 15.97 13.26 17.23
CA SER A 166 14.91 13.62 16.28
C SER A 166 13.53 13.12 16.66
N ASP A 167 13.42 12.34 17.75
CA ASP A 167 12.21 11.66 18.19
C ASP A 167 11.56 10.77 17.11
N LYS A 168 12.24 10.52 15.99
CA LYS A 168 11.71 9.73 14.89
C LYS A 168 11.67 8.27 15.28
N ASN A 169 10.55 7.64 14.95
CA ASN A 169 10.36 6.21 15.07
C ASN A 169 11.41 5.44 14.27
N THR A 170 12.16 4.57 14.94
CA THR A 170 13.21 3.73 14.35
C THR A 170 12.66 2.44 13.72
N GLY A 171 11.42 2.07 14.06
CA GLY A 171 10.80 0.80 13.67
C GLY A 171 11.00 -0.34 14.65
N ASN A 172 11.77 -0.15 15.72
CA ASN A 172 11.93 -1.16 16.76
C ASN A 172 10.77 -1.08 17.76
N TYR A 173 9.91 -2.09 17.72
CA TYR A 173 8.83 -2.25 18.69
C TYR A 173 9.38 -2.65 20.06
N GLU A 174 8.73 -2.18 21.12
CA GLU A 174 8.90 -2.81 22.42
C GLU A 174 8.27 -4.20 22.41
N MET A 175 9.04 -5.17 22.89
CA MET A 175 8.66 -6.57 22.94
C MET A 175 8.69 -7.11 24.36
N VAL A 176 7.75 -8.00 24.66
CA VAL A 176 7.72 -8.81 25.88
C VAL A 176 7.59 -10.26 25.45
N ASN A 177 8.52 -11.11 25.89
CA ASN A 177 8.61 -12.52 25.49
C ASN A 177 8.60 -12.70 23.97
N ASP A 178 9.50 -11.96 23.27
CA ASP A 178 9.62 -11.95 21.80
C ASP A 178 8.34 -11.62 21.03
N SER A 179 7.36 -11.01 21.71
CA SER A 179 6.09 -10.59 21.14
C SER A 179 5.92 -9.08 21.25
N ILE A 180 5.44 -8.44 20.19
CA ILE A 180 5.13 -7.01 20.16
C ILE A 180 4.01 -6.71 21.15
N LEU A 181 4.26 -5.74 22.02
CA LEU A 181 3.35 -5.37 23.09
C LEU A 181 2.32 -4.33 22.63
N LEU A 182 1.06 -4.73 22.60
CA LEU A 182 -0.08 -3.91 22.21
C LEU A 182 -0.89 -3.48 23.43
N PHE A 183 -1.30 -2.21 23.47
CA PHE A 183 -2.11 -1.62 24.51
C PHE A 183 -3.45 -1.16 23.94
N LEU A 184 -4.56 -1.52 24.59
CA LEU A 184 -5.87 -0.94 24.25
C LEU A 184 -6.02 0.51 24.74
N SER A 185 -5.27 0.89 25.78
CA SER A 185 -5.32 2.21 26.40
C SER A 185 -4.05 3.01 26.11
N LYS A 186 -4.19 4.18 25.48
CA LYS A 186 -3.08 5.14 25.29
C LYS A 186 -2.44 5.52 26.61
N LYS A 187 -3.26 5.77 27.64
CA LYS A 187 -2.80 6.17 28.97
C LYS A 187 -1.89 5.09 29.57
N GLN A 188 -2.30 3.83 29.45
CA GLN A 188 -1.51 2.70 29.95
C GLN A 188 -0.19 2.57 29.19
N ALA A 189 -0.21 2.73 27.86
CA ALA A 189 1.00 2.73 27.04
C ALA A 189 1.96 3.86 27.46
N ILE A 190 1.47 5.06 27.74
CA ILE A 190 2.27 6.20 28.23
C ILE A 190 2.89 5.89 29.59
N ASN A 191 2.08 5.35 30.52
CA ASN A 191 2.54 4.97 31.85
C ASN A 191 3.62 3.87 31.81
N TYR A 192 3.54 2.97 30.84
CA TYR A 192 4.57 1.96 30.61
C TYR A 192 5.82 2.58 29.97
N CYS A 193 5.63 3.41 28.94
CA CYS A 193 6.70 4.10 28.21
C CYS A 193 7.54 5.03 29.10
N SER A 194 6.95 5.62 30.15
CA SER A 194 7.71 6.47 31.09
C SER A 194 8.63 5.69 32.03
N LYS A 195 8.46 4.37 32.12
CA LYS A 195 9.24 3.49 33.02
C LYS A 195 10.41 2.81 32.31
N ILE A 196 10.44 2.79 30.98
CA ILE A 196 11.52 2.19 30.21
C ILE A 196 12.72 3.15 30.12
N LYS A 197 13.94 2.61 30.18
CA LYS A 197 15.20 3.39 30.22
C LYS A 197 15.75 3.74 28.83
N LYS A 198 14.95 3.57 27.77
CA LYS A 198 15.34 3.79 26.38
C LYS A 198 14.58 4.96 25.78
N SER A 199 15.18 5.60 24.77
CA SER A 199 14.51 6.61 23.96
C SER A 199 13.36 5.96 23.21
N ALA A 200 12.12 6.26 23.60
CA ALA A 200 10.94 5.63 23.06
C ALA A 200 9.69 6.51 23.24
N LYS A 201 8.71 6.30 22.38
CA LYS A 201 7.42 6.99 22.41
C LYS A 201 6.26 6.02 22.14
N VAL A 202 5.06 6.50 22.47
CA VAL A 202 3.81 5.79 22.23
C VAL A 202 3.25 6.19 20.86
N PHE A 203 2.99 5.19 20.02
CA PHE A 203 2.43 5.37 18.69
C PHE A 203 1.08 4.65 18.55
N GLY A 204 0.17 5.24 17.77
CA GLY A 204 -1.10 4.60 17.43
C GLY A 204 -0.93 3.57 16.31
N ILE A 205 -1.63 2.44 16.44
CA ILE A 205 -1.78 1.46 15.37
C ILE A 205 -3.15 1.66 14.72
N SER A 206 -3.16 2.21 13.51
CA SER A 206 -4.38 2.32 12.69
C SER A 206 -4.80 0.94 12.16
N GLN A 207 -6.01 0.84 11.61
CA GLN A 207 -6.47 -0.39 10.95
C GLN A 207 -5.58 -0.81 9.78
N ASN A 208 -5.01 0.13 9.02
CA ASN A 208 -4.08 -0.18 7.93
C ASN A 208 -2.75 -0.73 8.47
N HIS A 209 -2.25 -0.15 9.57
CA HIS A 209 -1.06 -0.68 10.26
C HIS A 209 -1.31 -2.09 10.75
N LEU A 210 -2.43 -2.31 11.47
CA LEU A 210 -2.78 -3.62 12.00
C LEU A 210 -2.90 -4.67 10.88
N LYS A 211 -3.50 -4.31 9.73
CA LYS A 211 -3.66 -5.21 8.58
C LYS A 211 -2.31 -5.66 8.02
N VAL A 212 -1.36 -4.74 7.89
CA VAL A 212 -0.01 -5.08 7.44
C VAL A 212 0.73 -5.93 8.47
N LEU A 213 0.71 -5.53 9.75
CA LEU A 213 1.41 -6.25 10.81
C LEU A 213 0.90 -7.70 10.93
N VAL A 214 -0.42 -7.91 10.90
CA VAL A 214 -1.05 -9.23 10.89
C VAL A 214 -0.65 -10.03 9.64
N SER A 215 -0.62 -9.40 8.47
CA SER A 215 -0.23 -10.07 7.21
C SER A 215 1.24 -10.51 7.19
N LEU A 216 2.14 -9.78 7.87
CA LEU A 216 3.55 -10.15 7.98
C LEU A 216 3.74 -11.31 8.97
N GLN A 217 3.01 -11.28 10.08
CA GLN A 217 3.02 -12.37 11.08
C GLN A 217 2.42 -13.66 10.47
N GLU A 218 1.36 -13.57 9.67
CA GLU A 218 0.80 -14.69 8.90
C GLU A 218 1.86 -15.37 8.00
N LYS A 219 2.82 -14.60 7.49
CA LYS A 219 3.93 -15.10 6.66
C LYS A 219 5.15 -15.55 7.47
N SER A 220 5.09 -15.50 8.80
CA SER A 220 6.19 -15.82 9.72
C SER A 220 7.45 -14.95 9.50
N ILE A 221 7.27 -13.71 9.03
CA ILE A 221 8.35 -12.73 8.79
C ILE A 221 8.36 -11.67 9.91
N PHE A 222 7.44 -11.77 10.88
CA PHE A 222 7.24 -10.77 11.92
C PHE A 222 6.94 -11.44 13.26
N PRO A 223 7.33 -10.82 14.40
CA PRO A 223 7.10 -11.39 15.72
C PRO A 223 5.61 -11.58 16.04
N ASP A 224 5.35 -12.39 17.07
CA ASP A 224 4.03 -12.56 17.65
C ASP A 224 3.53 -11.27 18.33
N PHE A 225 2.25 -11.25 18.69
CA PHE A 225 1.64 -10.12 19.38
C PHE A 225 1.16 -10.51 20.77
N SER A 226 1.35 -9.62 21.72
CA SER A 226 0.82 -9.74 23.08
C SER A 226 -0.01 -8.51 23.42
N ILE A 227 -1.20 -8.72 23.98
CA ILE A 227 -2.06 -7.62 24.45
C ILE A 227 -1.84 -7.44 25.95
N ALA A 228 -1.48 -6.22 26.33
CA ALA A 228 -1.41 -5.80 27.73
C ALA A 228 -2.78 -5.94 28.39
N ILE A 229 -2.81 -6.60 29.54
CA ILE A 229 -4.00 -6.68 30.40
C ILE A 229 -4.31 -5.25 30.92
N PRO A 230 -5.59 -4.87 31.09
CA PRO A 230 -5.94 -3.54 31.59
C PRO A 230 -5.25 -3.15 32.91
N GLU A 231 -4.98 -1.86 33.08
CA GLU A 231 -4.22 -1.31 34.21
C GLU A 231 -4.76 -1.73 35.59
N PHE A 232 -6.08 -1.87 35.74
CA PHE A 232 -6.72 -2.26 37.00
C PHE A 232 -6.55 -3.74 37.38
N GLU A 233 -6.13 -4.60 36.44
CA GLU A 233 -5.84 -6.02 36.69
C GLU A 233 -4.33 -6.30 36.77
N GLN A 234 -3.50 -5.26 36.66
CA GLN A 234 -2.06 -5.39 36.82
C GLN A 234 -1.72 -5.60 38.31
N LEU A 235 -0.98 -6.68 38.62
CA LEU A 235 -0.72 -7.11 40.00
C LEU A 235 0.60 -6.58 40.58
N GLN A 236 1.50 -6.05 39.76
CA GLN A 236 2.84 -5.63 40.20
C GLN A 236 3.23 -4.28 39.62
N GLU A 237 3.80 -3.42 40.48
CA GLU A 237 4.51 -2.23 40.05
C GLU A 237 5.83 -2.67 39.40
N ASN A 238 5.98 -2.46 38.08
CA ASN A 238 7.20 -2.67 37.26
C ASN A 238 7.24 -3.94 36.39
N SER A 239 6.19 -4.75 36.36
CA SER A 239 6.00 -5.74 35.30
C SER A 239 4.71 -5.45 34.54
N ILE A 240 4.62 -5.94 33.30
CA ILE A 240 3.38 -5.88 32.54
C ILE A 240 2.87 -7.29 32.31
N LEU A 241 1.67 -7.55 32.81
CA LEU A 241 0.94 -8.75 32.47
C LEU A 241 0.30 -8.56 31.09
N CYS A 242 0.55 -9.51 30.21
CA CYS A 242 0.01 -9.56 28.87
C CYS A 242 -0.32 -11.00 28.49
N TYR A 243 -1.17 -11.18 27.49
CA TYR A 243 -1.43 -12.49 26.89
C TYR A 243 -1.09 -12.45 25.40
N THR A 244 -0.42 -13.49 24.91
CA THR A 244 -0.15 -13.67 23.49
C THR A 244 -1.47 -13.90 22.74
N ILE A 245 -1.65 -13.20 21.64
CA ILE A 245 -2.84 -13.32 20.79
C ILE A 245 -2.45 -13.87 19.40
N PRO A 246 -3.05 -14.98 18.94
CA PRO A 246 -2.81 -15.47 17.59
C PRO A 246 -3.28 -14.48 16.52
N HIS A 247 -2.58 -14.40 15.37
CA HIS A 247 -3.00 -13.53 14.26
C HIS A 247 -4.45 -13.78 13.81
N LYS A 248 -4.91 -15.03 13.81
CA LYS A 248 -6.30 -15.38 13.45
C LYS A 248 -7.30 -14.68 14.37
N SER A 249 -6.99 -14.59 15.67
CA SER A 249 -7.82 -13.89 16.65
C SER A 249 -7.71 -12.38 16.48
N LEU A 250 -6.51 -11.84 16.25
CA LEU A 250 -6.33 -10.41 15.93
C LEU A 250 -7.18 -9.99 14.72
N LYS A 251 -7.10 -10.77 13.65
CA LYS A 251 -7.88 -10.54 12.42
C LYS A 251 -9.37 -10.61 12.66
N LYS A 252 -9.84 -11.67 13.33
CA LYS A 252 -11.27 -11.88 13.58
C LYS A 252 -11.91 -10.79 14.44
N PHE A 253 -11.23 -10.37 15.51
CA PHE A 253 -11.82 -9.51 16.53
C PHE A 253 -11.46 -8.03 16.39
N TYR A 254 -10.33 -7.71 15.76
CA TYR A 254 -9.79 -6.34 15.75
C TYR A 254 -9.56 -5.74 14.37
N LEU A 255 -9.55 -6.54 13.29
CA LEU A 255 -9.54 -6.00 11.92
C LEU A 255 -10.97 -5.79 11.41
N ARG A 256 -11.27 -4.56 10.98
CA ARG A 256 -12.54 -4.16 10.39
C ARG A 256 -12.51 -4.36 8.87
N GLY A 257 -13.62 -4.80 8.29
CA GLY A 257 -13.78 -4.92 6.84
C GLY A 257 -13.15 -6.14 6.16
N ASP A 258 -12.40 -6.98 6.89
CA ASP A 258 -11.90 -8.28 6.40
C ASP A 258 -12.87 -9.44 6.71
N ASN A 259 -13.92 -9.19 7.49
CA ASN A 259 -15.06 -10.09 7.58
C ASN A 259 -15.94 -9.83 6.35
N ASN A 260 -15.75 -10.66 5.32
CA ASN A 260 -16.77 -10.88 4.30
C ASN A 260 -18.00 -11.49 5.00
N GLU A 261 -18.92 -10.62 5.45
CA GLU A 261 -20.35 -10.86 5.34
C GLU A 261 -20.89 -10.00 4.19
#